data_AF-R0K8Y4-F1
#
_entry.id   AF-R0K8Y4-F1
#
_cell.length_a   1.000
_cell.length_b   1.000
_cell.length_c   1.000
_cell.angle_alpha   90.00
_cell.angle_beta   90.00
_cell.angle_gamma   90.00
#
_symmetry.space_group_name_H-M   'P 1'
#
loop_
_entity.id
_entity.type
_entity.pdbx_description
1 polymer ?
#
loop_
_entity_poly.entity_id
_entity_poly.type
_entity_poly.pdbx_seq_one_letter_code
_entity_poly.pdbx_strand_id
1 'polypeptide(L)'
;MATHHFIEQIKELEILAQRNKSKGYCDTARNAMHKAQSIWSPALGIAKPDFSSEEWHELDVEDVNQLTALAQRNKSKGYCEVARNAMHKAQSIWSPALGIAKPDFSSEDWHELNIEQMERMAAIAEENALSGWESGARAALERARIAWERLAEPRPSRPRISQEARRQLGRMLNSQQEVWTATNLSTLGEVTFSCPICIEDLSGICYKHNSCKKTFCHECLDSWMRLSRTCPLCRQDL
;
A
#
# COMPACT_ATOMS: atom_id res chain seq x y z
N MET A 1 -9.35 -50.34 -1.16
CA MET A 1 -10.03 -49.48 -2.16
C MET A 1 -9.59 -48.02 -2.07
N ALA A 2 -9.55 -47.39 -0.89
CA ALA A 2 -9.12 -45.99 -0.75
C ALA A 2 -7.70 -45.70 -1.27
N THR A 3 -6.74 -46.60 -1.04
CA THR A 3 -5.35 -46.46 -1.51
C THR A 3 -5.25 -46.37 -3.04
N HIS A 4 -5.97 -47.22 -3.76
CA HIS A 4 -5.99 -47.21 -5.24
C HIS A 4 -6.57 -45.89 -5.78
N HIS A 5 -7.61 -45.35 -5.13
CA HIS A 5 -8.20 -44.08 -5.53
C HIS A 5 -7.21 -42.91 -5.41
N PHE A 6 -6.44 -42.83 -4.32
CA PHE A 6 -5.42 -41.78 -4.16
C PHE A 6 -4.28 -41.91 -5.15
N ILE A 7 -3.84 -43.12 -5.47
CA ILE A 7 -2.79 -43.36 -6.47
C ILE A 7 -3.25 -42.85 -7.85
N GLU A 8 -4.49 -43.16 -8.26
CA GLU A 8 -5.02 -42.68 -9.54
C GLU A 8 -5.17 -41.16 -9.57
N GLN A 9 -5.67 -40.52 -8.49
CA GLN A 9 -5.73 -39.06 -8.41
C GLN A 9 -4.35 -38.40 -8.54
N ILE A 10 -3.30 -38.98 -7.92
CA ILE A 10 -1.93 -38.46 -8.03
C ILE A 10 -1.45 -38.52 -9.48
N LYS A 11 -1.65 -39.65 -10.17
CA LYS A 11 -1.27 -39.81 -11.58
C LYS A 11 -2.01 -38.82 -12.50
N GLU A 12 -3.30 -38.61 -12.27
CA GLU A 12 -4.08 -37.63 -13.04
C GLU A 12 -3.52 -36.21 -12.86
N LEU A 13 -3.14 -35.84 -11.64
CA LEU A 13 -2.52 -34.55 -11.35
C LEU A 13 -1.12 -34.41 -11.96
N GLU A 14 -0.31 -35.47 -11.97
CA GLU A 14 0.99 -35.48 -12.66
C GLU A 14 0.83 -35.28 -14.17
N ILE A 15 -0.10 -36.02 -14.80
CA ILE A 15 -0.42 -35.86 -16.23
C ILE A 15 -0.90 -34.43 -16.50
N LEU A 16 -1.76 -33.89 -15.64
CA LEU A 16 -2.24 -32.52 -15.75
C LEU A 16 -1.09 -31.51 -15.61
N ALA A 17 -0.18 -31.72 -14.66
CA ALA A 17 0.99 -30.87 -14.44
C ALA A 17 1.88 -30.84 -15.69
N GLN A 18 2.23 -32.01 -16.24
CA GLN A 18 3.05 -32.14 -17.44
C GLN A 18 2.37 -31.57 -18.70
N ARG A 19 1.06 -31.77 -18.84
CA ARG A 19 0.28 -31.18 -19.94
C ARG A 19 0.22 -29.66 -19.86
N ASN A 20 0.15 -29.08 -18.67
CA ASN A 20 0.13 -27.63 -18.51
C ASN A 20 1.53 -27.03 -18.71
N LYS A 21 2.58 -27.71 -18.21
CA LYS A 21 3.98 -27.35 -18.47
C LYS A 21 4.26 -27.25 -19.97
N SER A 22 3.91 -28.28 -20.75
CA SER A 22 4.14 -28.27 -22.21
C SER A 22 3.36 -27.21 -22.98
N LYS A 23 2.33 -26.60 -22.37
CA LYS A 23 1.56 -25.48 -22.93
C LYS A 23 2.01 -24.11 -22.42
N GLY A 24 3.02 -24.05 -21.54
CA GLY A 24 3.47 -22.81 -20.91
C GLY A 24 2.54 -22.29 -19.79
N TYR A 25 1.63 -23.12 -19.28
CA TYR A 25 0.75 -22.78 -18.16
C TYR A 25 1.43 -23.13 -16.82
N CYS A 26 2.50 -22.42 -16.50
CA CYS A 26 3.40 -22.74 -15.39
C CYS A 26 2.70 -22.76 -14.02
N ASP A 27 1.88 -21.75 -13.70
CA ASP A 27 1.12 -21.71 -12.44
C ASP A 27 0.19 -22.93 -12.29
N THR A 28 -0.54 -23.27 -13.35
CA THR A 28 -1.42 -24.45 -13.36
C THR A 28 -0.62 -25.74 -13.18
N ALA A 29 0.57 -25.82 -13.81
CA ALA A 29 1.47 -26.96 -13.66
C ALA A 29 1.97 -27.12 -12.21
N ARG A 30 2.45 -26.04 -11.58
CA ARG A 30 2.90 -26.06 -10.17
C ARG A 30 1.76 -26.43 -9.22
N ASN A 31 0.59 -25.82 -9.41
CA ASN A 31 -0.56 -26.08 -8.55
C ASN A 31 -1.01 -27.54 -8.63
N ALA A 32 -1.01 -28.13 -9.82
CA ALA A 32 -1.30 -29.55 -10.00
C ALA A 32 -0.25 -30.42 -9.29
N MET A 33 1.04 -30.11 -9.44
CA MET A 33 2.13 -30.84 -8.78
C MET A 33 2.06 -30.73 -7.24
N HIS A 34 1.89 -29.52 -6.70
CA HIS A 34 1.71 -29.32 -5.26
C HIS A 34 0.46 -30.04 -4.72
N LYS A 35 -0.62 -30.08 -5.51
CA LYS A 35 -1.81 -30.84 -5.13
C LYS A 35 -1.52 -32.34 -5.08
N ALA A 36 -0.79 -32.88 -6.05
CA ALA A 36 -0.36 -34.29 -6.04
C ALA A 36 0.50 -34.59 -4.80
N GLN A 37 1.46 -33.71 -4.49
CA GLN A 37 2.30 -33.80 -3.30
C GLN A 37 1.51 -33.72 -1.99
N SER A 38 0.43 -32.94 -1.93
CA SER A 38 -0.43 -32.81 -0.74
C SER A 38 -1.27 -34.06 -0.45
N ILE A 39 -1.55 -34.87 -1.48
CA ILE A 39 -2.28 -36.14 -1.36
C ILE A 39 -1.32 -37.30 -1.06
N TRP A 40 -0.09 -37.19 -1.55
CA TRP A 40 0.93 -38.23 -1.41
C TRP A 40 1.29 -38.50 0.06
N SER A 41 1.53 -39.78 0.37
CA SER A 41 2.19 -40.22 1.59
C SER A 41 3.07 -41.44 1.32
N PRO A 42 4.13 -41.67 2.12
CA PRO A 42 4.99 -42.85 1.95
C PRO A 42 4.24 -44.20 1.99
N ALA A 43 3.12 -44.26 2.72
CA ALA A 43 2.30 -45.47 2.86
C ALA A 43 1.61 -45.92 1.55
N LEU A 44 1.53 -45.04 0.54
CA LEU A 44 0.98 -45.38 -0.77
C LEU A 44 1.92 -46.28 -1.60
N GLY A 45 3.19 -46.43 -1.20
CA GLY A 45 4.15 -47.30 -1.89
C GLY A 45 4.58 -46.82 -3.29
N ILE A 46 4.29 -45.56 -3.62
CA ILE A 46 4.71 -44.90 -4.86
C ILE A 46 5.74 -43.81 -4.56
N ALA A 47 6.59 -43.50 -5.53
CA ALA A 47 7.50 -42.37 -5.45
C ALA A 47 6.72 -41.06 -5.22
N LYS A 48 7.35 -40.10 -4.52
CA LYS A 48 6.75 -38.78 -4.33
C LYS A 48 6.62 -38.10 -5.69
N PRO A 49 5.42 -37.61 -6.08
CA PRO A 49 5.26 -36.86 -7.30
C PRO A 49 6.08 -35.57 -7.20
N ASP A 50 6.97 -35.33 -8.15
CA ASP A 50 7.76 -34.11 -8.22
C ASP A 50 8.21 -33.85 -9.66
N PHE A 51 8.52 -32.59 -9.95
CA PHE A 51 9.29 -32.26 -11.13
C PHE A 51 10.77 -32.52 -10.87
N SER A 52 11.52 -32.83 -11.93
CA SER A 52 12.98 -32.82 -11.85
C SER A 52 13.49 -31.41 -11.53
N SER A 53 14.73 -31.30 -11.03
CA SER A 53 15.35 -29.98 -10.80
C SER A 53 15.44 -29.14 -12.08
N GLU A 54 15.64 -29.78 -13.23
CA GLU A 54 15.68 -29.13 -14.54
C GLU A 54 14.28 -28.65 -14.96
N GLU A 55 13.24 -29.45 -14.70
CA GLU A 55 11.87 -29.07 -15.01
C GLU A 55 11.38 -27.90 -14.14
N TRP A 56 11.75 -27.87 -12.86
CA TRP A 56 11.50 -26.72 -11.97
C TRP A 56 12.21 -25.47 -12.48
N HIS A 57 13.46 -25.60 -12.89
CA HIS A 57 14.24 -24.51 -13.46
C HIS A 57 13.60 -23.95 -14.75
N GLU A 58 13.15 -24.82 -15.67
CA GLU A 58 12.44 -24.41 -16.89
C GLU A 58 11.15 -23.62 -16.57
N LEU A 59 10.37 -24.09 -15.59
CA LEU A 59 9.14 -23.40 -15.16
C LEU A 59 9.44 -22.01 -14.59
N ASP A 60 10.50 -21.86 -13.80
CA ASP A 60 10.90 -20.59 -13.22
C ASP A 60 11.44 -19.60 -14.27
N VAL A 61 12.22 -20.07 -15.24
CA VAL A 61 12.67 -19.26 -16.37
C VAL A 61 11.48 -18.75 -17.18
N GLU A 62 10.54 -19.63 -17.51
CA GLU A 62 9.34 -19.27 -18.28
C GLU A 62 8.47 -18.25 -17.52
N ASP A 63 8.27 -18.44 -16.22
CA ASP A 63 7.54 -17.49 -15.37
C ASP A 63 8.16 -16.10 -15.34
N VAL A 64 9.48 -16.04 -15.15
CA VAL A 64 10.20 -14.76 -15.14
C VAL A 64 10.01 -14.05 -16.48
N ASN A 65 10.09 -14.78 -17.59
CA ASN A 65 9.87 -14.22 -18.93
C ASN A 65 8.43 -13.74 -19.13
N GLN A 66 7.43 -14.54 -18.74
CA GLN A 66 6.02 -14.18 -18.87
C GLN A 66 5.66 -12.96 -18.02
N LEU A 67 6.12 -12.90 -16.76
CA LEU A 67 5.90 -11.77 -15.87
C LEU A 67 6.62 -10.51 -16.37
N THR A 68 7.82 -10.64 -16.92
CA THR A 68 8.55 -9.52 -17.53
C THR A 68 7.80 -9.00 -18.75
N ALA A 69 7.32 -9.88 -19.64
CA ALA A 69 6.51 -9.49 -20.80
C ALA A 69 5.17 -8.85 -20.39
N LEU A 70 4.53 -9.37 -19.33
CA LEU A 70 3.32 -8.79 -18.75
C LEU A 70 3.59 -7.39 -18.18
N ALA A 71 4.73 -7.22 -17.49
CA ALA A 71 5.14 -5.94 -16.93
C ALA A 71 5.33 -4.90 -18.04
N GLN A 72 6.06 -5.25 -19.10
CA GLN A 72 6.30 -4.38 -20.26
C GLN A 72 5.00 -4.03 -21.01
N ARG A 73 4.13 -5.01 -21.24
CA ARG A 73 2.81 -4.78 -21.89
C ARG A 73 1.90 -3.87 -21.07
N ASN A 74 1.92 -3.99 -19.74
CA ASN A 74 1.11 -3.13 -18.88
C ASN A 74 1.70 -1.73 -18.80
N LYS A 75 3.04 -1.59 -18.80
CA LYS A 75 3.72 -0.31 -18.93
C LYS A 75 3.26 0.43 -20.18
N SER A 76 3.29 -0.23 -21.35
CA SER A 76 2.90 0.41 -22.62
C SER A 76 1.42 0.81 -22.70
N LYS A 77 0.56 0.26 -21.83
CA LYS A 77 -0.87 0.59 -21.72
C LYS A 77 -1.18 1.60 -20.61
N GLY A 78 -0.17 2.06 -19.88
CA GLY A 78 -0.34 2.92 -18.72
C GLY A 78 -0.88 2.22 -17.46
N TYR A 79 -0.86 0.89 -17.41
CA TYR A 79 -1.25 0.15 -16.21
C TYR A 79 -0.07 0.02 -15.23
N CYS A 80 0.39 1.17 -14.73
CA CYS A 80 1.60 1.31 -13.91
C CYS A 80 1.67 0.34 -12.73
N GLU A 81 0.63 0.24 -11.91
CA GLU A 81 0.63 -0.64 -10.72
C GLU A 81 0.74 -2.11 -11.11
N VAL A 82 0.01 -2.52 -12.15
CA VAL A 82 0.07 -3.90 -12.67
C VAL A 82 1.46 -4.19 -13.22
N ALA A 83 2.05 -3.24 -13.93
CA ALA A 83 3.41 -3.35 -14.46
C ALA A 83 4.45 -3.54 -13.35
N ARG A 84 4.41 -2.70 -12.30
CA ARG A 84 5.31 -2.80 -11.14
C ARG A 84 5.16 -4.13 -10.41
N ASN A 85 3.92 -4.54 -10.14
CA ASN A 85 3.64 -5.78 -9.41
C ASN A 85 4.14 -7.00 -10.19
N ALA A 86 3.94 -7.03 -11.51
CA ALA A 86 4.46 -8.09 -12.37
C ALA A 86 6.00 -8.12 -12.36
N MET A 87 6.66 -6.96 -12.47
CA MET A 87 8.13 -6.87 -12.39
C MET A 87 8.68 -7.33 -11.04
N HIS A 88 8.08 -6.88 -9.93
CA HIS A 88 8.47 -7.33 -8.59
C HIS A 88 8.28 -8.84 -8.41
N LYS A 89 7.19 -9.41 -8.94
CA LYS A 89 6.97 -10.84 -8.89
C LYS A 89 8.03 -11.60 -9.70
N ALA A 90 8.38 -11.12 -10.90
CA ALA A 90 9.47 -11.68 -11.70
C ALA A 90 10.80 -11.67 -10.92
N GLN A 91 11.13 -10.53 -10.29
CA GLN A 91 12.33 -10.38 -9.47
C GLN A 91 12.34 -11.28 -8.24
N SER A 92 11.18 -11.62 -7.67
CA SER A 92 11.07 -12.53 -6.51
C SER A 92 11.30 -14.00 -6.86
N ILE A 93 11.05 -14.39 -8.11
CA ILE A 93 11.31 -15.75 -8.62
C ILE A 93 12.76 -15.84 -9.14
N TRP A 94 13.26 -14.75 -9.71
CA TRP A 94 14.59 -14.72 -10.30
C TRP A 94 15.71 -15.02 -9.30
N SER A 95 16.67 -15.83 -9.73
CA SER A 95 17.96 -16.00 -9.07
C SER A 95 19.08 -16.11 -10.12
N PRO A 96 20.35 -15.84 -9.76
CA PRO A 96 21.47 -16.01 -10.69
C PRO A 96 21.59 -17.43 -11.27
N ALA A 97 21.11 -18.45 -10.55
CA ALA A 97 21.12 -19.84 -10.99
C ALA A 97 20.20 -20.11 -12.18
N LEU A 98 19.25 -19.21 -12.49
CA LEU A 98 18.38 -19.32 -13.66
C LEU A 98 19.10 -19.05 -14.99
N GLY A 99 20.32 -18.51 -14.97
CA GLY A 99 21.10 -18.25 -16.19
C GLY A 99 20.53 -17.14 -17.11
N ILE A 100 19.44 -16.48 -16.69
CA ILE A 100 18.83 -15.35 -17.41
C ILE A 100 19.19 -14.02 -16.74
N ALA A 101 19.18 -12.95 -17.52
CA ALA A 101 19.38 -11.59 -17.00
C ALA A 101 18.32 -11.27 -15.93
N LYS A 102 18.71 -10.51 -14.90
CA LYS A 102 17.77 -10.05 -13.88
C LYS A 102 16.69 -9.21 -14.54
N PRO A 103 15.40 -9.55 -14.39
CA PRO A 103 14.32 -8.74 -14.91
C PRO A 103 14.28 -7.42 -14.16
N ASP A 104 14.36 -6.31 -14.89
CA ASP A 104 14.20 -4.98 -14.34
C ASP A 104 13.66 -4.03 -15.42
N PHE A 105 13.08 -2.94 -14.97
CA PHE A 105 12.85 -1.78 -15.82
C PHE A 105 14.15 -0.99 -15.95
N SER A 106 14.33 -0.32 -17.09
CA SER A 106 15.40 0.65 -17.21
C SER A 106 15.19 1.81 -16.22
N SER A 107 16.23 2.61 -15.95
CA SER A 107 16.05 3.83 -15.13
C SER A 107 15.04 4.80 -15.73
N GLU A 108 14.97 4.86 -17.05
CA GLU A 108 14.02 5.66 -17.81
C GLU A 108 12.59 5.09 -17.68
N ASP A 109 12.43 3.77 -17.82
CA ASP A 109 11.16 3.09 -17.63
C ASP A 109 10.58 3.33 -16.22
N TRP A 110 11.42 3.25 -15.19
CA TRP A 110 11.04 3.53 -13.81
C TRP A 110 10.63 4.99 -13.63
N HIS A 111 11.34 5.92 -14.27
CA HIS A 111 11.03 7.35 -14.24
C HIS A 111 9.65 7.61 -14.87
N GLU A 112 9.39 7.09 -16.07
CA GLU A 112 8.11 7.20 -16.76
C GLU A 112 6.95 6.64 -15.92
N LEU A 113 7.09 5.42 -15.40
CA LEU A 113 6.07 4.80 -14.54
C LEU A 113 5.76 5.63 -13.29
N ASN A 114 6.76 6.29 -12.72
CA ASN A 114 6.60 7.13 -11.54
C ASN A 114 5.90 8.46 -11.87
N ILE A 115 6.18 9.06 -13.02
CA ILE A 115 5.46 10.25 -13.50
C ILE A 115 3.99 9.90 -13.74
N GLU A 116 3.71 8.84 -14.48
CA GLU A 116 2.33 8.49 -14.81
C GLU A 116 1.51 8.11 -13.56
N GLN A 117 2.10 7.37 -12.62
CA GLN A 117 1.47 7.08 -11.32
C GLN A 117 1.13 8.38 -10.57
N MET A 118 2.06 9.32 -10.55
CA MET A 118 1.91 10.60 -9.87
C MET A 118 0.76 11.40 -10.49
N GLU A 119 0.70 11.49 -11.83
CA GLU A 119 -0.38 12.18 -12.54
C GLU A 119 -1.74 11.51 -12.30
N ARG A 120 -1.79 10.18 -12.30
CA ARG A 120 -3.01 9.43 -11.97
C ARG A 120 -3.50 9.70 -10.55
N MET A 121 -2.60 9.73 -9.57
CA MET A 121 -2.97 10.06 -8.19
C MET A 121 -3.50 11.50 -8.07
N ALA A 122 -2.98 12.44 -8.85
CA ALA A 122 -3.51 13.80 -8.91
C ALA A 122 -4.90 13.84 -9.56
N ALA A 123 -5.15 13.05 -10.61
CA ALA A 123 -6.47 12.94 -11.23
C ALA A 123 -7.53 12.35 -10.26
N ILE A 124 -7.18 11.28 -9.54
CA ILE A 124 -8.05 10.71 -8.50
C ILE A 124 -8.32 11.71 -7.38
N ALA A 125 -7.31 12.49 -6.99
CA ALA A 125 -7.50 13.54 -6.00
C ALA A 125 -8.50 14.60 -6.47
N GLU A 126 -8.45 14.97 -7.74
CA GLU A 126 -9.38 15.91 -8.36
C GLU A 126 -10.80 15.35 -8.41
N GLU A 127 -10.98 14.12 -8.87
CA GLU A 127 -12.29 13.45 -8.89
C GLU A 127 -12.91 13.35 -7.49
N ASN A 128 -12.11 12.93 -6.50
CA ASN A 128 -12.56 12.85 -5.12
C ASN A 128 -12.93 14.22 -4.55
N ALA A 129 -12.17 15.27 -4.89
CA ALA A 129 -12.45 16.63 -4.45
C ALA A 129 -13.77 17.15 -5.04
N LEU A 130 -14.01 16.90 -6.33
CA LEU A 130 -15.24 17.28 -7.02
C LEU A 130 -16.46 16.48 -6.54
N SER A 131 -16.26 15.22 -6.15
CA SER A 131 -17.32 14.35 -5.61
C SER A 131 -17.62 14.59 -4.13
N GLY A 132 -16.89 15.51 -3.46
CA GLY A 132 -17.08 15.76 -2.03
C GLY A 132 -16.52 14.66 -1.12
N TRP A 133 -15.51 13.89 -1.57
CA TRP A 133 -14.81 12.91 -0.74
C TRP A 133 -13.45 13.43 -0.27
N GLU A 134 -13.44 14.24 0.79
CA GLU A 134 -12.25 14.98 1.25
C GLU A 134 -11.10 14.05 1.65
N SER A 135 -11.37 13.02 2.46
CA SER A 135 -10.33 12.12 2.94
C SER A 135 -9.68 11.35 1.80
N GLY A 136 -10.46 10.92 0.81
CA GLY A 136 -9.96 10.31 -0.42
C GLY A 136 -9.10 11.27 -1.25
N ALA A 137 -9.55 12.51 -1.42
CA ALA A 137 -8.82 13.54 -2.15
C ALA A 137 -7.46 13.88 -1.50
N ARG A 138 -7.45 14.06 -0.17
CA ARG A 138 -6.22 14.36 0.60
C ARG A 138 -5.24 13.19 0.55
N ALA A 139 -5.72 11.97 0.72
CA ALA A 139 -4.86 10.78 0.64
C ALA A 139 -4.24 10.63 -0.76
N ALA A 140 -5.00 10.91 -1.81
CA ALA A 140 -4.50 10.87 -3.18
C ALA A 140 -3.48 11.99 -3.48
N LEU A 141 -3.72 13.24 -3.03
CA LEU A 141 -2.74 14.33 -3.13
C LEU A 141 -1.44 14.02 -2.41
N GLU A 142 -1.52 13.45 -1.20
CA GLU A 142 -0.33 13.12 -0.42
C GLU A 142 0.48 12.00 -1.09
N ARG A 143 -0.19 10.98 -1.64
CA ARG A 143 0.47 9.95 -2.46
C ARG A 143 1.14 10.55 -3.70
N ALA A 144 0.48 11.46 -4.40
CA ALA A 144 1.07 12.15 -5.56
C ALA A 144 2.29 12.99 -5.17
N ARG A 145 2.24 13.69 -4.02
CA ARG A 145 3.38 14.46 -3.48
C ARG A 145 4.58 13.57 -3.16
N ILE A 146 4.37 12.48 -2.41
CA ILE A 146 5.43 11.54 -2.06
C ILE A 146 6.03 10.91 -3.32
N ALA A 147 5.21 10.57 -4.31
CA ALA A 147 5.68 10.04 -5.58
C ALA A 147 6.56 11.06 -6.32
N TRP A 148 6.12 12.32 -6.41
CA TRP A 148 6.91 13.41 -7.02
C TRP A 148 8.25 13.64 -6.32
N GLU A 149 8.27 13.63 -4.98
CA GLU A 149 9.49 13.85 -4.19
C GLU A 149 10.54 12.74 -4.37
N ARG A 150 10.11 11.54 -4.77
CA ARG A 150 10.97 10.38 -5.06
C ARG A 150 11.49 10.35 -6.50
N LEU A 151 11.00 11.22 -7.39
CA LEU A 151 11.49 11.26 -8.76
C LEU A 151 12.96 11.68 -8.81
N ALA A 152 13.73 10.98 -9.64
CA ALA A 152 15.04 11.43 -10.08
C ALA A 152 14.92 12.69 -10.94
N GLU A 153 15.97 13.51 -10.99
CA GLU A 153 16.01 14.68 -11.87
C GLU A 153 16.16 14.26 -13.34
N PRO A 154 15.57 15.00 -14.31
CA PRO A 154 14.78 16.22 -14.11
C PRO A 154 13.35 15.92 -13.63
N ARG A 155 12.89 16.64 -12.60
CA ARG A 155 11.52 16.48 -12.10
C ARG A 155 10.51 17.26 -12.94
N PRO A 156 9.33 16.66 -13.24
CA PRO A 156 8.23 17.41 -13.84
C PRO A 156 7.68 18.45 -12.87
N SER A 157 6.78 19.30 -13.37
CA SER A 157 6.03 20.22 -12.50
C SER A 157 5.26 19.44 -11.44
N ARG A 158 5.26 19.95 -10.20
CA ARG A 158 4.53 19.33 -9.10
C ARG A 158 3.05 19.18 -9.48
N PRO A 159 2.42 18.02 -9.21
CA PRO A 159 1.02 17.81 -9.56
C PRO A 159 0.11 18.83 -8.89
N ARG A 160 -0.85 19.34 -9.66
CA ARG A 160 -1.80 20.35 -9.22
C ARG A 160 -3.18 19.92 -9.67
N ILE A 161 -4.10 19.76 -8.72
CA ILE A 161 -5.53 19.70 -9.02
C ILE A 161 -6.05 21.09 -9.45
N SER A 162 -7.14 21.11 -10.22
CA SER A 162 -7.75 22.34 -10.73
C SER A 162 -8.16 23.32 -9.63
N GLN A 163 -8.35 24.59 -10.00
CA GLN A 163 -8.79 25.64 -9.08
C GLN A 163 -10.16 25.30 -8.47
N GLU A 164 -11.05 24.67 -9.24
CA GLU A 164 -12.37 24.27 -8.74
C GLU A 164 -12.27 23.17 -7.70
N ALA A 165 -11.51 22.10 -7.97
CA ALA A 165 -11.26 21.03 -7.00
C ALA A 165 -10.65 21.57 -5.69
N ARG A 166 -9.73 22.55 -5.77
CA ARG A 166 -9.19 23.25 -4.59
C ARG A 166 -10.26 24.03 -3.82
N ARG A 167 -11.15 24.73 -4.52
CA ARG A 167 -12.26 25.46 -3.90
C ARG A 167 -13.21 24.51 -3.19
N GLN A 168 -13.54 23.37 -3.81
CA GLN A 168 -14.39 22.36 -3.20
C GLN A 168 -13.76 21.79 -1.92
N LEU A 169 -12.49 21.39 -1.96
CA LEU A 169 -11.77 20.97 -0.73
C LEU A 169 -11.75 22.06 0.34
N GLY A 170 -11.55 23.32 -0.05
CA GLY A 170 -11.62 24.46 0.88
C GLY A 170 -13.00 24.63 1.54
N ARG A 171 -14.08 24.47 0.76
CA ARG A 171 -15.45 24.52 1.28
C ARG A 171 -15.73 23.40 2.27
N MET A 172 -15.25 22.18 1.98
CA MET A 172 -15.42 21.02 2.86
C MET A 172 -14.69 21.18 4.20
N LEU A 173 -13.49 21.75 4.18
CA LEU A 173 -12.73 22.04 5.40
C LEU A 173 -13.46 23.07 6.28
N ASN A 174 -14.03 24.09 5.66
CA ASN A 174 -14.82 25.10 6.36
C ASN A 174 -16.15 24.54 6.87
N SER A 175 -16.82 23.65 6.13
CA SER A 175 -18.08 23.04 6.59
C SER A 175 -17.86 22.10 7.78
N GLN A 176 -16.74 21.38 7.85
CA GLN A 176 -16.37 20.62 9.05
C GLN A 176 -16.09 21.52 10.27
N GLN A 177 -15.54 22.72 10.06
CA GLN A 177 -15.41 23.72 11.13
C GLN A 177 -16.77 24.29 11.55
N GLU A 178 -17.67 24.58 10.60
CA GLU A 178 -19.00 25.13 10.89
C GLU A 178 -19.91 24.13 11.63
N VAL A 179 -19.88 22.84 11.27
CA VAL A 179 -20.61 21.78 11.99
C VAL A 179 -20.09 21.63 13.43
N TRP A 180 -18.78 21.73 13.65
CA TRP A 180 -18.22 21.74 15.02
C TRP A 180 -18.62 22.98 15.82
N THR A 181 -18.82 24.14 15.19
CA THR A 181 -19.30 25.35 15.88
C THR A 181 -20.81 25.38 16.12
N ALA A 182 -21.61 24.79 15.22
CA ALA A 182 -23.06 24.79 15.31
C ALA A 182 -23.63 23.69 16.22
N THR A 183 -23.00 22.51 16.27
CA THR A 183 -23.44 21.41 17.16
C THR A 183 -23.04 21.63 18.62
N ASN A 184 -22.03 22.47 18.90
CA ASN A 184 -21.61 22.78 20.27
C ASN A 184 -22.38 23.92 20.96
N LEU A 185 -23.35 24.56 20.29
CA LEU A 185 -24.15 25.63 20.92
C LEU A 185 -25.55 25.18 21.37
N SER A 186 -25.98 23.96 21.01
CA SER A 186 -27.33 23.45 21.30
C SER A 186 -27.35 22.30 22.32
N THR A 187 -26.18 21.89 22.84
CA THR A 187 -26.08 20.91 23.93
C THR A 187 -25.28 21.55 25.06
N LEU A 188 -25.92 22.48 25.79
CA LEU A 188 -25.52 22.87 27.14
C LEU A 188 -25.76 21.69 28.09
N GLY A 189 -24.98 20.62 27.90
CA GLY A 189 -24.47 19.79 28.99
C GLY A 189 -23.02 20.22 29.15
N GLU A 190 -22.72 20.88 30.25
CA GLU A 190 -21.43 21.41 30.68
C GLU A 190 -20.25 20.50 30.24
N VAL A 191 -19.59 20.83 29.12
CA VAL A 191 -18.33 20.19 28.75
C VAL A 191 -17.27 20.82 29.64
N THR A 192 -17.05 20.22 30.81
CA THR A 192 -15.90 20.60 31.63
C THR A 192 -14.65 20.14 30.88
N PHE A 193 -13.82 21.09 30.48
CA PHE A 193 -12.47 20.78 30.01
C PHE A 193 -11.65 20.51 31.26
N SER A 194 -11.07 19.32 31.43
CA SER A 194 -10.17 19.03 32.56
C SER A 194 -8.71 19.25 32.19
N CYS A 195 -7.90 19.69 33.15
CA CYS A 195 -6.46 19.84 32.98
C CYS A 195 -5.81 18.47 32.90
N PRO A 196 -5.01 18.14 31.87
CA PRO A 196 -4.39 16.83 31.76
C PRO A 196 -3.23 16.60 32.76
N ILE A 197 -2.83 17.61 33.54
CA ILE A 197 -1.78 17.51 34.56
C ILE A 197 -2.39 17.17 35.91
N CYS A 198 -3.33 18.00 36.41
CA CYS A 198 -3.97 17.77 37.71
C CYS A 198 -5.29 16.98 37.62
N ILE A 199 -5.83 16.78 36.41
CA ILE A 199 -7.10 16.06 36.13
C ILE A 199 -8.34 16.82 36.67
N GLU A 200 -8.15 17.97 37.30
CA GLU A 200 -9.23 18.84 37.77
C GLU A 200 -9.86 19.63 36.62
N ASP A 201 -11.11 20.05 36.81
CA ASP A 201 -11.81 20.91 35.86
C ASP A 201 -11.08 22.26 35.71
N LEU A 202 -10.91 22.70 34.46
CA LEU A 202 -10.31 23.97 34.12
C LEU A 202 -11.22 25.10 34.60
N SER A 203 -10.96 25.56 35.81
CA SER A 203 -11.58 26.74 36.43
C SER A 203 -10.51 27.82 36.63
N GLY A 204 -10.82 29.07 36.26
CA GLY A 204 -9.87 30.19 36.37
C GLY A 204 -8.96 30.43 35.14
N ILE A 205 -7.76 30.98 35.35
CA ILE A 205 -6.83 31.37 34.27
C ILE A 205 -6.19 30.12 33.64
N CYS A 206 -6.50 29.90 32.36
CA CYS A 206 -6.03 28.76 31.59
C CYS A 206 -5.10 29.21 30.46
N TYR A 207 -4.08 28.40 30.18
CA TYR A 207 -3.14 28.64 29.09
C TYR A 207 -3.36 27.63 27.98
N LYS A 208 -3.61 28.14 26.77
CA LYS A 208 -3.72 27.33 25.55
C LYS A 208 -2.43 27.40 24.77
N HIS A 209 -1.84 26.24 24.51
CA HIS A 209 -0.59 26.16 23.76
C HIS A 209 -0.78 26.62 22.31
N ASN A 210 0.14 27.44 21.79
CA ASN A 210 -0.04 28.06 20.47
C ASN A 210 0.10 27.08 19.31
N SER A 211 1.02 26.11 19.40
CA SER A 211 1.26 25.14 18.32
C SER A 211 0.34 23.92 18.40
N CYS A 212 0.22 23.29 19.57
CA CYS A 212 -0.57 22.05 19.73
C CYS A 212 -2.00 22.25 20.27
N LYS A 213 -2.39 23.50 20.59
CA LYS A 213 -3.74 23.91 21.03
C LYS A 213 -4.28 23.20 22.28
N LYS A 214 -3.42 22.56 23.08
CA LYS A 214 -3.78 21.93 24.37
C LYS A 214 -3.90 22.99 25.47
N THR A 215 -4.84 22.78 26.40
CA THR A 215 -5.13 23.74 27.47
C THR A 215 -4.75 23.17 28.83
N PHE A 216 -4.17 24.00 29.69
CA PHE A 216 -3.72 23.64 31.04
C PHE A 216 -4.10 24.73 32.04
N CYS A 217 -4.24 24.39 33.33
CA CYS A 217 -4.26 25.39 34.39
C CYS A 217 -2.93 26.16 34.40
N HIS A 218 -2.99 27.46 34.67
CA HIS A 218 -1.79 28.31 34.75
C HIS A 218 -0.74 27.73 35.71
N GLU A 219 -1.13 27.31 36.91
CA GLU A 219 -0.21 26.80 37.94
C GLU A 219 0.48 25.51 37.51
N CYS A 220 -0.26 24.62 36.85
CA CYS A 220 0.26 23.36 36.34
C CYS A 220 1.27 23.59 35.20
N LEU A 221 0.96 24.51 34.29
CA LEU A 221 1.88 24.85 33.20
C LEU A 221 3.11 25.62 33.71
N ASP A 222 2.95 26.58 34.62
CA ASP A 222 4.06 27.33 35.22
C ASP A 222 5.03 26.39 35.96
N SER A 223 4.49 25.48 36.76
CA SER A 223 5.29 24.46 37.46
C SER A 223 6.08 23.58 36.49
N TRP A 224 5.45 23.16 35.39
CA TRP A 224 6.12 22.40 34.34
C TRP A 224 7.20 23.22 33.64
N MET A 225 6.92 24.49 33.31
CA MET A 225 7.86 25.39 32.62
C MET A 225 9.13 25.68 33.41
N ARG A 226 9.08 25.59 34.75
CA ARG A 226 10.28 25.68 35.60
C ARG A 226 11.22 24.49 35.42
N LEU A 227 10.71 23.34 34.98
CA LEU A 227 11.47 22.11 34.77
C LEU A 227 11.80 21.85 33.30
N SER A 228 10.90 22.24 32.38
CA SER A 228 11.01 21.95 30.96
C SER A 228 10.29 23.00 30.11
N ARG A 229 10.92 23.45 29.02
CA ARG A 229 10.32 24.37 28.02
C ARG A 229 9.54 23.65 26.92
N THR A 230 9.05 22.44 27.19
CA THR A 230 8.27 21.67 26.21
C THR A 230 6.85 21.40 26.70
N CYS A 231 5.92 21.19 25.78
CA CYS A 231 4.55 20.82 26.10
C CYS A 231 4.51 19.45 26.83
N PRO A 232 3.81 19.34 27.98
CA PRO A 232 3.70 18.09 28.73
C PRO A 232 3.13 16.90 27.94
N LEU A 233 2.28 17.17 26.94
CA LEU A 233 1.60 16.14 26.16
C LEU A 233 2.34 15.74 24.89
N CYS A 234 2.83 16.71 24.11
CA CYS A 234 3.44 16.44 22.81
C CYS A 234 4.96 16.67 22.77
N ARG A 235 5.56 17.16 23.85
CA ARG A 235 7.00 17.47 23.99
C ARG A 235 7.57 18.43 22.95
N GLN A 236 6.70 19.17 22.25
CA GLN A 236 7.13 20.27 21.36
C GLN A 236 7.53 21.48 22.19
N ASP A 237 8.51 22.24 21.72
CA ASP A 237 8.94 23.48 22.38
C ASP A 237 7.79 24.49 22.48
N LEU A 238 7.75 25.16 23.64
CA LEU A 238 6.76 26.18 24.05
C LEU A 238 7.04 27.55 23.45
#